data_AF-A0A5S4FJW0-F1
#
_entry.id   AF-A0A5S4FJW0-F1
#
_cell.length_a   1.000
_cell.length_b   1.000
_cell.length_c   1.000
_cell.angle_alpha   90.00
_cell.angle_beta   90.00
_cell.angle_gamma   90.00
#
_symmetry.space_group_name_H-M   'P 1'
#
loop_
_entity.id
_entity.type
_entity.pdbx_description
1 polymer ?
#
loop_
_entity_poly.entity_id
_entity_poly.type
_entity_poly.pdbx_seq_one_letter_code
_entity_poly.pdbx_strand_id
1 'polypeptide(L)'
;MAESSGPLDEGTGSRRGRKPVRPDPESGPVALLAHRLWELKEQAGDPSFADMATRLGAAASKSSLAAAARGSTLPSWETTWEFVRVLAVDRLGQDLDEVRREWRAHWEQAGIAGDSENEARMPEQLPSEPPGPPAPNISHRRSRRLAVLAAASGAAGVGAVLLAWFLTFGGDKPQGDSTAQPTPAQSSTPRDDSVFERDVTYPDGSVVTKGSNFDKTWRIRNAGTVPWQDRYLTRMNDTPCRAPKRVGIGPVLPGESVDITVRVRASDAPGRCKIFWKMTDEDGTPLLAAKKPIFLDVTVA
;
A
#
# COMPACT_ATOMS: atom_id res chain seq x y z
N MET A 1 -13.35 -36.26 -58.16
CA MET A 1 -13.05 -34.96 -57.53
C MET A 1 -14.16 -34.72 -56.52
N ALA A 2 -13.89 -34.99 -55.25
CA ALA A 2 -14.79 -34.72 -54.14
C ALA A 2 -14.00 -33.83 -53.18
N GLU A 3 -14.51 -32.63 -52.99
CA GLU A 3 -13.88 -31.54 -52.26
C GLU A 3 -14.66 -31.30 -50.96
N SER A 4 -13.95 -30.79 -49.96
CA SER A 4 -14.47 -30.26 -48.68
C SER A 4 -14.71 -31.27 -47.56
N SER A 5 -13.66 -31.52 -46.78
CA SER A 5 -13.75 -31.85 -45.36
C SER A 5 -13.06 -30.71 -44.60
N GLY A 6 -13.85 -29.95 -43.85
CA GLY A 6 -13.40 -28.78 -43.09
C GLY A 6 -12.39 -29.12 -41.99
N PRO A 7 -11.60 -28.14 -41.53
CA PRO A 7 -10.52 -28.40 -40.60
C PRO A 7 -11.03 -28.65 -39.18
N LEU A 8 -10.34 -29.58 -38.55
CA LEU A 8 -10.40 -30.05 -37.17
C LEU A 8 -10.58 -28.90 -36.17
N ASP A 9 -11.59 -29.05 -35.32
CA ASP A 9 -11.81 -28.26 -34.09
C ASP A 9 -10.66 -28.57 -33.11
N GLU A 10 -9.62 -27.73 -33.13
CA GLU A 10 -8.51 -27.81 -32.20
C GLU A 10 -8.95 -27.35 -30.81
N GLY A 11 -8.93 -28.32 -29.90
CA GLY A 11 -9.25 -28.22 -28.49
C GLY A 11 -8.76 -26.93 -27.83
N THR A 12 -9.71 -26.12 -27.38
CA THR A 12 -9.48 -25.13 -26.34
C THR A 12 -9.18 -25.87 -25.04
N GLY A 13 -7.87 -26.04 -24.78
CA GLY A 13 -7.36 -26.59 -23.53
C GLY A 13 -7.95 -25.83 -22.35
N SER A 14 -8.92 -26.47 -21.69
CA SER A 14 -9.50 -26.03 -20.43
C SER A 14 -8.38 -26.05 -19.38
N ARG A 15 -7.71 -24.90 -19.22
CA ARG A 15 -6.85 -24.65 -18.07
C ARG A 15 -7.75 -24.76 -16.85
N ARG A 16 -7.60 -25.85 -16.10
CA ARG A 16 -8.24 -26.10 -14.80
C ARG A 16 -7.84 -24.98 -13.83
N GLY A 17 -8.53 -23.85 -13.93
CA GLY A 17 -8.51 -22.82 -12.91
C GLY A 17 -9.18 -23.38 -11.66
N ARG A 18 -8.53 -23.21 -10.51
CA ARG A 18 -9.15 -23.43 -9.21
C ARG A 18 -10.51 -22.71 -9.20
N LYS A 19 -11.62 -23.44 -9.00
CA LYS A 19 -12.93 -22.80 -8.86
C LYS A 19 -12.83 -21.77 -7.74
N PRO A 20 -13.18 -20.50 -7.98
CA PRO A 20 -13.20 -19.52 -6.92
C PRO A 20 -14.20 -19.97 -5.84
N VAL A 21 -13.75 -20.02 -4.59
CA VAL A 21 -14.56 -20.45 -3.44
C VAL A 21 -15.26 -19.23 -2.86
N ARG A 22 -16.57 -19.32 -2.67
CA ARG A 22 -17.36 -18.30 -1.99
C ARG A 22 -16.90 -18.19 -0.53
N PRO A 23 -16.58 -17.00 -0.02
CA PRO A 23 -16.27 -16.81 1.40
C PRO A 23 -17.48 -17.17 2.28
N ASP A 24 -17.21 -17.81 3.42
CA ASP A 24 -18.19 -18.07 4.46
C ASP A 24 -18.53 -16.76 5.19
N PRO A 25 -19.80 -16.32 5.24
CA PRO A 25 -20.18 -15.04 5.84
C PRO A 25 -19.90 -14.99 7.34
N GLU A 26 -19.87 -16.14 8.02
CA GLU A 26 -19.61 -16.23 9.46
C GLU A 26 -18.11 -16.11 9.81
N SER A 27 -17.23 -16.12 8.81
CA SER A 27 -15.77 -15.99 9.01
C SER A 27 -15.31 -14.57 9.36
N GLY A 28 -16.22 -13.60 9.37
CA GLY A 28 -15.98 -12.23 9.82
C GLY A 28 -16.57 -11.16 8.90
N PRO A 29 -16.49 -9.89 9.29
CA PRO A 29 -17.16 -8.77 8.61
C PRO A 29 -16.70 -8.56 7.16
N VAL A 30 -15.42 -8.75 6.89
CA VAL A 30 -14.85 -8.66 5.54
C VAL A 30 -15.30 -9.84 4.67
N ALA A 31 -15.41 -11.04 5.26
CA ALA A 31 -15.91 -12.22 4.57
C ALA A 31 -17.40 -12.07 4.24
N LEU A 32 -18.20 -11.50 5.13
CA LEU A 32 -19.60 -11.15 4.91
C LEU A 32 -19.76 -10.14 3.74
N LEU A 33 -18.96 -9.08 3.70
CA LEU A 33 -18.99 -8.15 2.57
C LEU A 33 -18.68 -8.86 1.24
N ALA A 34 -17.67 -9.72 1.22
CA ALA A 34 -17.32 -10.49 0.03
C ALA A 34 -18.42 -11.50 -0.36
N HIS A 35 -19.09 -12.09 0.63
CA HIS A 35 -20.25 -12.95 0.40
C HIS A 35 -21.40 -12.20 -0.29
N ARG A 36 -21.72 -10.98 0.16
CA ARG A 36 -22.72 -10.12 -0.48
C ARG A 36 -22.34 -9.74 -1.92
N LEU A 37 -21.05 -9.49 -2.19
CA LEU A 37 -20.57 -9.24 -3.56
C LEU A 37 -20.80 -10.47 -4.47
N TRP A 38 -20.68 -11.68 -3.92
CA TRP A 38 -21.02 -12.91 -4.65
C TRP A 38 -22.51 -13.02 -4.94
N GLU A 39 -23.38 -12.71 -3.97
CA GLU A 39 -24.84 -12.71 -4.17
C GLU A 39 -25.23 -11.74 -5.29
N LEU A 40 -24.69 -10.51 -5.26
CA LEU A 40 -24.94 -9.53 -6.31
C LEU A 40 -24.47 -10.00 -7.68
N LYS A 41 -23.30 -10.64 -7.74
CA LYS A 41 -22.74 -11.21 -8.97
C LYS A 41 -23.63 -12.31 -9.53
N GLU A 42 -24.16 -13.20 -8.68
CA GLU A 42 -25.10 -14.26 -9.08
C GLU A 42 -26.42 -13.67 -9.60
N GLN A 43 -27.00 -12.71 -8.89
CA GLN A 43 -28.22 -12.00 -9.31
C GLN A 43 -28.04 -11.31 -10.67
N ALA A 44 -26.85 -10.77 -10.93
CA ALA A 44 -26.49 -10.13 -12.20
C ALA A 44 -26.08 -11.14 -13.31
N GLY A 45 -26.34 -12.45 -13.15
CA GLY A 45 -26.05 -13.46 -14.17
C GLY A 45 -24.58 -13.89 -14.24
N ASP A 46 -23.89 -13.82 -13.10
CA ASP A 46 -22.55 -14.35 -12.84
C ASP A 46 -21.43 -13.95 -13.85
N PRO A 47 -21.31 -12.68 -14.30
CA PRO A 47 -20.28 -12.28 -15.27
C PRO A 47 -18.86 -12.52 -14.74
N SER A 48 -17.93 -12.96 -15.59
CA SER A 48 -16.53 -13.12 -15.12
C SER A 48 -15.94 -11.77 -14.69
N PHE A 49 -14.97 -11.77 -13.77
CA PHE A 49 -14.28 -10.53 -13.39
C PHE A 49 -13.54 -9.87 -14.58
N ALA A 50 -13.20 -10.65 -15.61
CA ALA A 50 -12.66 -10.12 -16.85
C ALA A 50 -13.74 -9.33 -17.61
N ASP A 51 -14.93 -9.91 -17.77
CA ASP A 51 -16.07 -9.25 -18.42
C ASP A 51 -16.49 -7.99 -17.67
N MET A 52 -16.47 -8.01 -16.34
CA MET A 52 -16.77 -6.84 -15.52
C MET A 52 -15.80 -5.68 -15.81
N ALA A 53 -14.49 -5.97 -15.86
CA ALA A 53 -13.45 -4.97 -16.09
C ALA A 53 -13.39 -4.46 -17.54
N THR A 54 -13.75 -5.27 -18.54
CA THR A 54 -13.64 -4.88 -19.95
C THR A 54 -14.98 -4.47 -20.54
N ARG A 55 -15.97 -5.38 -20.53
CA ARG A 55 -17.23 -5.23 -21.24
C ARG A 55 -18.27 -4.46 -20.44
N LEU A 56 -18.32 -4.64 -19.13
CA LEU A 56 -19.23 -3.89 -18.24
C LEU A 56 -18.62 -2.57 -17.74
N GLY A 57 -17.35 -2.29 -18.08
CA GLY A 57 -16.75 -0.99 -17.86
C GLY A 57 -16.44 -0.65 -16.39
N ALA A 58 -16.17 -1.64 -15.54
CA ALA A 58 -15.69 -1.38 -14.19
C ALA A 58 -14.31 -0.69 -14.27
N ALA A 59 -14.15 0.44 -13.59
CA ALA A 59 -12.87 1.14 -13.57
C ALA A 59 -11.78 0.35 -12.80
N ALA A 60 -12.19 -0.59 -11.95
CA ALA A 60 -11.34 -1.54 -11.23
C ALA A 60 -10.87 -2.71 -12.12
N SER A 61 -9.63 -3.16 -11.93
CA SER A 61 -9.06 -4.26 -12.72
C SER A 61 -9.68 -5.62 -12.36
N LYS A 62 -9.62 -6.58 -13.29
CA LYS A 62 -9.98 -8.00 -13.05
C LYS A 62 -9.40 -8.55 -11.74
N SER A 63 -8.11 -8.27 -11.48
CA SER A 63 -7.42 -8.76 -10.28
C SER A 63 -7.93 -8.10 -9.00
N SER A 64 -8.32 -6.82 -9.05
CA SER A 64 -8.88 -6.07 -7.92
C SER A 64 -10.30 -6.54 -7.60
N LEU A 65 -11.14 -6.73 -8.62
CA LEU A 65 -12.49 -7.31 -8.46
C LEU A 65 -12.42 -8.73 -7.89
N ALA A 66 -11.50 -9.55 -8.40
CA ALA A 66 -11.26 -10.89 -7.87
C ALA A 66 -10.68 -10.85 -6.44
N ALA A 67 -9.96 -9.80 -6.05
CA ALA A 67 -9.47 -9.63 -4.68
C ALA A 67 -10.58 -9.25 -3.71
N ALA A 68 -11.45 -8.32 -4.10
CA ALA A 68 -12.62 -7.94 -3.32
C ALA A 68 -13.52 -9.15 -3.02
N ALA A 69 -13.75 -10.01 -4.02
CA ALA A 69 -14.59 -11.20 -3.89
C ALA A 69 -13.97 -12.36 -3.08
N ARG A 70 -12.69 -12.24 -2.64
CA ARG A 70 -12.04 -13.28 -1.81
C ARG A 70 -12.31 -13.13 -0.31
N GLY A 71 -12.69 -11.94 0.16
CA GLY A 71 -12.97 -11.72 1.59
C GLY A 71 -11.76 -11.80 2.52
N SER A 72 -10.53 -11.85 1.99
CA SER A 72 -9.30 -11.95 2.80
C SER A 72 -8.82 -10.62 3.39
N THR A 73 -9.19 -9.51 2.74
CA THR A 73 -8.78 -8.14 3.09
C THR A 73 -9.87 -7.19 2.63
N LEU A 74 -10.17 -6.15 3.41
CA LEU A 74 -11.17 -5.16 3.02
C LEU A 74 -10.70 -4.43 1.73
N PRO A 75 -11.46 -4.50 0.63
CA PRO A 75 -11.15 -3.75 -0.59
C PRO A 75 -11.35 -2.24 -0.38
N SER A 76 -10.80 -1.39 -1.26
CA SER A 76 -11.14 0.04 -1.21
C SER A 76 -12.60 0.28 -1.57
N TRP A 77 -13.19 1.35 -1.04
CA TRP A 77 -14.55 1.75 -1.41
C TRP A 77 -14.72 1.91 -2.92
N GLU A 78 -13.74 2.48 -3.64
CA GLU A 78 -13.79 2.60 -5.10
C GLU A 78 -13.86 1.23 -5.80
N THR A 79 -13.09 0.24 -5.33
CA THR A 79 -13.15 -1.12 -5.89
C THR A 79 -14.50 -1.78 -5.62
N THR A 80 -15.02 -1.64 -4.39
CA THR A 80 -16.35 -2.14 -4.02
C THR A 80 -17.43 -1.47 -4.85
N TRP A 81 -17.37 -0.14 -4.98
CA TRP A 81 -18.34 0.63 -5.76
C TRP A 81 -18.30 0.26 -7.24
N GLU A 82 -17.13 0.11 -7.85
CA GLU A 82 -17.05 -0.29 -9.26
C GLU A 82 -17.51 -1.74 -9.49
N PHE A 83 -17.32 -2.63 -8.51
CA PHE A 83 -17.90 -3.97 -8.55
C PHE A 83 -19.44 -3.90 -8.53
N VAL A 84 -19.99 -3.10 -7.62
CA VAL A 84 -21.43 -2.98 -7.40
C VAL A 84 -22.09 -2.22 -8.54
N ARG A 85 -21.59 -1.05 -8.91
CA ARG A 85 -22.14 -0.15 -9.93
C ARG A 85 -22.39 -0.88 -11.25
N VAL A 86 -21.41 -1.65 -11.73
CA VAL A 86 -21.56 -2.35 -13.03
C VAL A 86 -22.54 -3.52 -13.00
N LEU A 87 -22.93 -3.99 -11.80
CA LEU A 87 -23.88 -5.09 -11.62
C LEU A 87 -25.26 -4.56 -11.21
N ALA A 88 -25.34 -3.87 -10.09
CA ALA A 88 -26.56 -3.31 -9.51
C ALA A 88 -27.16 -2.19 -10.37
N VAL A 89 -26.35 -1.20 -10.76
CA VAL A 89 -26.86 -0.03 -11.48
C VAL A 89 -26.92 -0.33 -12.98
N ASP A 90 -25.77 -0.65 -13.59
CA ASP A 90 -25.67 -0.73 -15.04
C ASP A 90 -26.41 -1.96 -15.62
N ARG A 91 -26.45 -3.09 -14.88
CA ARG A 91 -27.00 -4.36 -15.38
C ARG A 91 -28.37 -4.72 -14.80
N LEU A 92 -28.59 -4.47 -13.51
CA LEU A 92 -29.87 -4.73 -12.83
C LEU A 92 -30.80 -3.52 -12.82
N GLY A 93 -30.32 -2.32 -13.20
CA GLY A 93 -31.14 -1.12 -13.32
C GLY A 93 -31.63 -0.56 -11.98
N GLN A 94 -30.93 -0.85 -10.89
CA GLN A 94 -31.25 -0.34 -9.56
C GLN A 94 -30.87 1.15 -9.42
N ASP A 95 -31.52 1.85 -8.50
CA ASP A 95 -31.28 3.28 -8.26
C ASP A 95 -29.84 3.54 -7.79
N LEU A 96 -29.16 4.50 -8.42
CA LEU A 96 -27.74 4.77 -8.17
C LEU A 96 -27.48 5.23 -6.75
N ASP A 97 -28.30 6.15 -6.23
CA ASP A 97 -28.06 6.79 -4.94
C ASP A 97 -28.45 5.88 -3.77
N GLU A 98 -29.51 5.11 -3.93
CA GLU A 98 -29.91 4.07 -2.98
C GLU A 98 -28.85 2.98 -2.87
N VAL A 99 -28.46 2.37 -3.99
CA VAL A 99 -27.43 1.32 -4.02
C VAL A 99 -26.11 1.84 -3.46
N ARG A 100 -25.70 3.06 -3.83
CA ARG A 100 -24.46 3.66 -3.33
C ARG A 100 -24.45 3.80 -1.82
N ARG A 101 -25.57 4.24 -1.23
CA ARG A 101 -25.71 4.43 0.21
C ARG A 101 -25.73 3.10 0.96
N GLU A 102 -26.50 2.14 0.47
CA GLU A 102 -26.62 0.81 1.08
C GLU A 102 -25.24 0.11 1.10
N TRP A 103 -24.59 0.05 -0.06
CA TRP A 103 -23.28 -0.60 -0.16
C TRP A 103 -22.19 0.13 0.61
N ARG A 104 -22.31 1.45 0.75
CA ARG A 104 -21.40 2.23 1.60
C ARG A 104 -21.52 1.83 3.05
N ALA A 105 -22.75 1.67 3.56
CA ALA A 105 -22.99 1.20 4.93
C ALA A 105 -22.41 -0.21 5.15
N HIS A 106 -22.61 -1.12 4.19
CA HIS A 106 -22.03 -2.47 4.26
C HIS A 106 -20.50 -2.45 4.30
N TRP A 107 -19.87 -1.59 3.49
CA TRP A 107 -18.42 -1.44 3.45
C TRP A 107 -17.86 -0.84 4.75
N GLU A 108 -18.52 0.19 5.29
CA GLU A 108 -18.12 0.83 6.56
C GLU A 108 -18.28 -0.13 7.75
N GLN A 109 -19.37 -0.90 7.80
CA GLN A 109 -19.58 -1.91 8.84
C GLN A 109 -18.48 -2.98 8.81
N ALA A 110 -18.05 -3.41 7.61
CA ALA A 110 -16.96 -4.37 7.45
C ALA A 110 -15.61 -3.80 7.92
N GLY A 111 -15.38 -2.50 7.78
CA GLY A 111 -14.18 -1.82 8.30
C GLY A 111 -14.18 -1.70 9.82
N ILE A 112 -15.24 -1.13 10.40
CA ILE A 112 -15.35 -0.90 11.85
C ILE A 112 -15.24 -2.22 12.61
N ALA A 113 -15.96 -3.25 12.17
CA ALA A 113 -15.93 -4.54 12.86
C ALA A 113 -14.59 -5.27 12.68
N GLY A 114 -13.88 -5.06 11.55
CA GLY A 114 -12.53 -5.56 11.35
C GLY A 114 -11.50 -4.89 12.28
N ASP A 115 -11.65 -3.59 12.53
CA ASP A 115 -10.81 -2.86 13.49
C ASP A 115 -11.06 -3.35 14.92
N SER A 116 -12.33 -3.54 15.30
CA SER A 116 -12.72 -4.07 16.62
C SER A 116 -12.29 -5.52 16.86
N GLU A 117 -12.36 -6.41 15.85
CA GLU A 117 -11.81 -7.78 15.95
C GLU A 117 -10.29 -7.79 16.09
N ASN A 118 -9.59 -6.84 15.46
CA ASN A 118 -8.15 -6.70 15.55
C ASN A 118 -7.72 -6.11 16.91
N GLU A 119 -8.46 -5.14 17.45
CA GLU A 119 -8.27 -4.59 18.80
C GLU A 119 -8.55 -5.65 19.88
N ALA A 120 -9.60 -6.47 19.72
CA ALA A 120 -9.92 -7.55 20.67
C ALA A 120 -8.90 -8.72 20.63
N ARG A 121 -8.12 -8.85 19.55
CA ARG A 121 -7.08 -9.88 19.40
C ARG A 121 -5.70 -9.41 19.88
N MET A 122 -5.52 -8.11 20.19
CA MET A 122 -4.34 -7.63 20.88
C MET A 122 -4.35 -8.14 22.34
N PRO A 123 -3.28 -8.79 22.84
CA PRO A 123 -3.26 -9.24 24.22
C PRO A 123 -3.35 -8.03 25.16
N GLU A 124 -4.30 -8.12 26.08
CA GLU A 124 -4.57 -7.16 27.16
C GLU A 124 -3.25 -6.85 27.89
N GLN A 125 -2.66 -5.68 27.62
CA GLN A 125 -1.58 -5.16 28.44
C GLN A 125 -2.20 -4.84 29.81
N LEU A 126 -1.96 -5.72 30.78
CA LEU A 126 -2.34 -5.52 32.18
C LEU A 126 -1.90 -4.13 32.66
N PRO A 127 -2.72 -3.42 33.46
CA PRO A 127 -2.32 -2.14 34.02
C PRO A 127 -1.18 -2.37 35.01
N SER A 128 -0.06 -1.68 34.80
CA SER A 128 1.05 -1.62 35.75
C SER A 128 0.61 -1.01 37.09
N GLU A 129 0.84 -1.75 38.18
CA GLU A 129 0.64 -1.36 39.58
C GLU A 129 1.29 0.01 39.90
N PRO A 130 0.71 0.82 40.82
CA PRO A 130 1.26 2.13 41.17
C PRO A 130 2.59 2.01 41.94
N PRO A 131 3.47 3.02 41.87
CA PRO A 131 4.83 2.91 42.40
C PRO A 131 4.83 2.97 43.93
N GLY A 132 5.37 1.91 44.56
CA GLY A 132 5.83 1.93 45.95
C GLY A 132 7.11 2.77 46.14
N PRO A 133 7.48 3.10 47.39
CA PRO A 133 8.47 4.14 47.70
C PRO A 133 9.91 3.73 47.30
N PRO A 134 10.82 4.70 47.09
CA PRO A 134 12.11 4.46 46.44
C PRO A 134 13.10 3.77 47.39
N ALA A 135 13.70 2.67 46.92
CA ALA A 135 14.91 2.06 47.47
C ALA A 135 16.16 2.60 46.75
N PRO A 136 17.36 2.57 47.38
CA PRO A 136 18.47 3.45 47.01
C PRO A 136 19.23 3.03 45.75
N ASN A 137 19.66 4.05 45.01
CA ASN A 137 20.49 4.02 43.82
C ASN A 137 21.83 3.28 44.04
N ILE A 138 22.07 2.21 43.29
CA ILE A 138 23.43 1.75 42.97
C ILE A 138 23.69 2.05 41.50
N SER A 139 24.38 3.17 41.27
CA SER A 139 24.80 3.63 39.96
C SER A 139 25.96 2.79 39.43
N HIS A 140 25.75 2.04 38.35
CA HIS A 140 26.85 1.63 37.47
C HIS A 140 26.98 2.63 36.33
N ARG A 141 27.84 3.63 36.51
CA ARG A 141 28.31 4.51 35.42
C ARG A 141 29.76 4.21 35.10
N ARG A 142 29.97 3.77 33.85
CA ARG A 142 31.25 3.71 33.15
C ARG A 142 32.06 4.99 33.39
N SER A 143 33.31 4.86 33.81
CA SER A 143 34.29 5.95 33.76
C SER A 143 35.42 5.59 32.81
N ARG A 144 35.50 6.36 31.72
CA ARG A 144 36.74 6.61 30.96
C ARG A 144 37.74 7.23 31.94
N ARG A 145 38.97 6.71 31.98
CA ARG A 145 40.10 7.38 32.64
C ARG A 145 41.10 7.83 31.60
N LEU A 146 41.34 9.14 31.59
CA LEU A 146 42.48 9.81 31.00
C LEU A 146 42.80 10.98 31.94
N ALA A 147 43.99 10.96 32.55
CA ALA A 147 44.77 12.13 32.93
C ALA A 147 46.18 11.72 33.34
N VAL A 148 47.12 12.58 32.99
CA VAL A 148 48.57 12.43 32.86
C VAL A 148 49.27 12.93 34.14
N LEU A 149 50.42 12.37 34.54
CA LEU A 149 51.74 13.05 34.69
C LEU A 149 52.79 12.31 35.56
N ALA A 150 53.95 12.11 34.91
CA ALA A 150 55.34 12.36 35.36
C ALA A 150 56.15 11.34 36.22
N ALA A 151 57.27 10.93 35.58
CA ALA A 151 58.65 10.74 36.09
C ALA A 151 58.95 9.58 37.06
N ALA A 152 60.04 8.79 36.97
CA ALA A 152 61.28 8.85 36.20
C ALA A 152 61.99 7.47 36.13
N SER A 153 62.90 7.34 35.14
CA SER A 153 64.17 6.59 35.11
C SER A 153 64.22 5.05 35.10
N GLY A 154 64.90 4.51 34.07
CA GLY A 154 65.65 3.24 34.20
C GLY A 154 65.77 2.34 32.95
N ALA A 155 66.75 2.64 32.08
CA ALA A 155 67.62 1.72 31.31
C ALA A 155 67.08 0.54 30.45
N ALA A 156 67.39 0.64 29.15
CA ALA A 156 68.10 -0.34 28.29
C ALA A 156 67.45 -1.66 27.77
N GLY A 157 67.66 -1.91 26.47
CA GLY A 157 67.73 -3.23 25.81
C GLY A 157 66.46 -3.63 25.04
N VAL A 158 66.37 -3.47 23.71
CA VAL A 158 66.88 -4.36 22.65
C VAL A 158 66.50 -5.83 22.85
N GLY A 159 65.77 -6.40 21.88
CA GLY A 159 65.76 -7.85 21.69
C GLY A 159 64.45 -8.40 21.12
N ALA A 160 64.40 -8.56 19.81
CA ALA A 160 63.60 -9.61 19.19
C ALA A 160 63.93 -10.96 19.84
N VAL A 161 62.98 -11.91 19.84
CA VAL A 161 63.19 -13.33 19.47
C VAL A 161 61.94 -14.15 19.85
N LEU A 162 61.50 -14.91 18.84
CA LEU A 162 60.57 -16.04 18.87
C LEU A 162 60.91 -17.00 20.01
N LEU A 163 59.92 -17.71 20.56
CA LEU A 163 60.03 -19.15 20.83
C LEU A 163 58.70 -19.70 21.34
N ALA A 164 58.12 -20.58 20.51
CA ALA A 164 57.08 -21.52 20.89
C ALA A 164 57.58 -22.42 22.02
N TRP A 165 56.80 -22.58 23.09
CA TRP A 165 56.91 -23.72 23.98
C TRP A 165 55.56 -24.42 24.05
N PHE A 166 55.62 -25.69 23.64
CA PHE A 166 54.56 -26.65 23.48
C PHE A 166 54.11 -27.21 24.83
N LEU A 167 52.78 -27.39 24.94
CA LEU A 167 52.02 -28.41 25.67
C LEU A 167 52.21 -28.56 27.18
N THR A 168 51.09 -28.43 27.91
CA THR A 168 50.57 -29.53 28.73
C THR A 168 49.09 -29.35 29.09
N PHE A 169 48.32 -30.41 28.79
CA PHE A 169 47.03 -30.84 29.34
C PHE A 169 45.71 -30.20 28.89
N GLY A 170 44.84 -31.07 28.35
CA GLY A 170 43.39 -30.94 28.45
C GLY A 170 42.68 -30.98 27.10
N GLY A 171 42.59 -32.17 26.49
CA GLY A 171 41.62 -32.39 25.42
C GLY A 171 40.19 -32.29 25.97
N ASP A 172 39.32 -31.59 25.24
CA ASP A 172 38.15 -32.21 24.64
C ASP A 172 37.56 -31.28 23.57
N LYS A 173 37.42 -31.80 22.34
CA LYS A 173 36.58 -31.21 21.30
C LYS A 173 35.16 -31.72 21.53
N PRO A 174 34.16 -30.84 21.43
CA PRO A 174 33.00 -31.16 20.62
C PRO A 174 32.89 -30.15 19.48
N GLN A 175 33.03 -30.69 18.28
CA GLN A 175 32.67 -30.05 17.04
C GLN A 175 31.13 -29.99 16.98
N GLY A 176 30.58 -28.81 17.18
CA GLY A 176 29.22 -28.47 16.75
C GLY A 176 29.36 -27.57 15.52
N ASP A 177 29.09 -28.15 14.35
CA ASP A 177 29.06 -27.45 13.06
C ASP A 177 28.26 -26.15 13.15
N SER A 178 28.89 -25.04 12.80
CA SER A 178 28.17 -23.85 12.37
C SER A 178 28.87 -23.27 11.14
N THR A 179 28.79 -24.02 10.05
CA THR A 179 28.79 -23.45 8.71
C THR A 179 27.53 -22.58 8.59
N ALA A 180 27.63 -21.33 9.06
CA ALA A 180 26.69 -20.28 8.69
C ALA A 180 26.91 -19.98 7.19
N GLN A 181 26.25 -20.78 6.37
CA GLN A 181 26.09 -20.54 4.95
C GLN A 181 25.47 -19.14 4.78
N PRO A 182 26.09 -18.21 4.03
CA PRO A 182 25.43 -16.95 3.71
C PRO A 182 24.17 -17.30 2.92
N THR A 183 23.00 -17.09 3.53
CA THR A 183 21.73 -17.12 2.81
C THR A 183 21.86 -16.14 1.64
N PRO A 184 21.54 -16.53 0.39
CA PRO A 184 21.51 -15.57 -0.70
C PRO A 184 20.50 -14.50 -0.31
N ALA A 185 20.96 -13.27 -0.08
CA ALA A 185 20.09 -12.12 -0.06
C ALA A 185 19.37 -12.16 -1.41
N GLN A 186 18.08 -12.49 -1.38
CA GLN A 186 17.28 -12.55 -2.59
C GLN A 186 17.43 -11.18 -3.25
N SER A 187 18.03 -11.16 -4.44
CA SER A 187 18.13 -9.98 -5.28
C SER A 187 16.72 -9.62 -5.72
N SER A 188 15.95 -8.97 -4.85
CA SER A 188 14.66 -8.40 -5.20
C SER A 188 14.96 -7.28 -6.19
N THR A 189 14.58 -7.48 -7.45
CA THR A 189 14.68 -6.44 -8.47
C THR A 189 14.04 -5.14 -7.94
N PRO A 190 14.73 -3.99 -8.06
CA PRO A 190 14.16 -2.70 -7.68
C PRO A 190 12.77 -2.53 -8.32
N ARG A 191 11.77 -2.29 -7.48
CA ARG A 191 10.38 -2.10 -7.90
C ARG A 191 9.94 -0.71 -7.47
N ASP A 192 9.70 0.17 -8.43
CA ASP A 192 9.05 1.45 -8.15
C ASP A 192 7.54 1.26 -8.17
N ASP A 193 6.85 1.69 -7.11
CA ASP A 193 5.42 1.52 -6.99
C ASP A 193 4.79 2.56 -6.05
N SER A 194 3.54 2.94 -6.33
CA SER A 194 2.73 3.84 -5.50
C SER A 194 1.37 3.24 -5.18
N VAL A 195 0.86 3.54 -3.98
CA VAL A 195 -0.53 3.32 -3.60
C VAL A 195 -1.16 4.65 -3.25
N PHE A 196 -2.26 4.99 -3.93
CA PHE A 196 -3.13 6.08 -3.51
C PHE A 196 -3.93 5.61 -2.30
N GLU A 197 -3.86 6.34 -1.19
CA GLU A 197 -4.56 5.96 0.02
C GLU A 197 -5.91 6.68 0.13
N ARG A 198 -5.91 8.01 -0.03
CA ARG A 198 -7.13 8.83 0.03
C ARG A 198 -6.92 10.26 -0.45
N ASP A 199 -8.03 10.91 -0.77
CA ASP A 199 -8.15 12.36 -0.70
C ASP A 199 -8.18 12.78 0.76
N VAL A 200 -7.21 13.59 1.19
CA VAL A 200 -7.17 14.17 2.54
C VAL A 200 -8.08 15.39 2.60
N THR A 201 -8.08 16.21 1.55
CA THR A 201 -9.01 17.34 1.39
C THR A 201 -9.71 17.28 0.04
N TYR A 202 -10.89 17.91 -0.01
CA TYR A 202 -11.73 18.02 -1.20
C TYR A 202 -11.91 16.67 -1.95
N PRO A 203 -12.57 15.66 -1.36
CA PRO A 203 -12.91 14.42 -2.06
C PRO A 203 -13.63 14.69 -3.39
N ASP A 204 -13.60 13.73 -4.29
CA ASP A 204 -14.20 13.88 -5.61
C ASP A 204 -15.66 14.33 -5.57
N GLY A 205 -15.98 15.32 -6.41
CA GLY A 205 -17.30 15.93 -6.49
C GLY A 205 -17.52 17.08 -5.50
N SER A 206 -16.52 17.44 -4.70
CA SER A 206 -16.61 18.58 -3.77
C SER A 206 -17.06 19.86 -4.48
N VAL A 207 -17.87 20.66 -3.80
CA VAL A 207 -18.32 21.97 -4.29
C VAL A 207 -17.43 23.06 -3.72
N VAL A 208 -16.96 23.95 -4.58
CA VAL A 208 -16.10 25.09 -4.21
C VAL A 208 -16.69 26.40 -4.74
N THR A 209 -16.45 27.49 -4.01
CA THR A 209 -16.92 28.82 -4.41
C THR A 209 -16.09 29.36 -5.58
N LYS A 210 -16.74 30.02 -6.54
CA LYS A 210 -16.07 30.77 -7.62
C LYS A 210 -14.91 31.62 -7.14
N GLY A 211 -13.79 31.57 -7.85
CA GLY A 211 -12.59 32.37 -7.60
C GLY A 211 -11.84 32.06 -6.29
N SER A 212 -12.35 31.17 -5.44
CA SER A 212 -11.74 30.81 -4.17
C SER A 212 -10.42 30.07 -4.34
N ASN A 213 -9.51 30.23 -3.37
CA ASN A 213 -8.29 29.44 -3.26
C ASN A 213 -8.50 28.33 -2.24
N PHE A 214 -8.03 27.13 -2.55
CA PHE A 214 -8.09 25.99 -1.65
C PHE A 214 -6.89 25.06 -1.82
N ASP A 215 -6.59 24.30 -0.77
CA ASP A 215 -5.50 23.32 -0.75
C ASP A 215 -6.04 21.92 -0.95
N LYS A 216 -5.77 21.33 -2.11
CA LYS A 216 -6.05 19.93 -2.41
C LYS A 216 -4.90 19.07 -1.90
N THR A 217 -5.21 18.13 -1.03
CA THR A 217 -4.23 17.23 -0.42
C THR A 217 -4.60 15.79 -0.69
N TRP A 218 -3.64 15.00 -1.16
CA TRP A 218 -3.75 13.56 -1.31
C TRP A 218 -2.75 12.86 -0.42
N ARG A 219 -3.11 11.69 0.13
CA ARG A 219 -2.17 10.80 0.80
C ARG A 219 -1.77 9.67 -0.15
N ILE A 220 -0.48 9.52 -0.37
CA ILE A 220 0.10 8.50 -1.24
C ILE A 220 1.20 7.76 -0.49
N ARG A 221 1.23 6.44 -0.59
CA ARG A 221 2.29 5.59 -0.05
C ARG A 221 3.26 5.13 -1.12
N ASN A 222 4.55 5.15 -0.81
CA ASN A 222 5.56 4.42 -1.57
C ASN A 222 5.40 2.92 -1.29
N ALA A 223 4.81 2.19 -2.24
CA ALA A 223 4.61 0.75 -2.14
C ALA A 223 5.73 -0.06 -2.81
N GLY A 224 6.73 0.64 -3.34
CA GLY A 224 7.88 0.06 -4.00
C GLY A 224 8.90 -0.49 -3.01
N THR A 225 10.05 -0.86 -3.56
CA THR A 225 11.29 -1.17 -2.82
C THR A 225 12.35 -0.09 -3.04
N VAL A 226 12.06 0.92 -3.88
CA VAL A 226 12.95 2.03 -4.22
C VAL A 226 12.51 3.28 -3.46
N PRO A 227 13.42 3.98 -2.74
CA PRO A 227 13.08 5.27 -2.13
C PRO A 227 12.75 6.30 -3.21
N TRP A 228 11.71 7.08 -2.98
CA TRP A 228 11.39 8.22 -3.83
C TRP A 228 12.33 9.37 -3.50
N GLN A 229 13.04 9.84 -4.50
CA GLN A 229 13.87 11.03 -4.50
C GLN A 229 13.59 11.80 -5.79
N ASP A 230 13.63 13.13 -5.71
CA ASP A 230 13.45 14.04 -6.85
C ASP A 230 12.20 13.72 -7.68
N ARG A 231 11.11 13.42 -6.96
CA ARG A 231 9.81 13.10 -7.56
C ARG A 231 8.92 14.31 -7.57
N TYR A 232 8.07 14.39 -8.58
CA TYR A 232 7.13 15.49 -8.74
C TYR A 232 5.77 14.97 -9.18
N LEU A 233 4.69 15.63 -8.78
CA LEU A 233 3.42 15.54 -9.50
C LEU A 233 3.42 16.58 -10.62
N THR A 234 3.19 16.15 -11.86
CA THR A 234 3.05 17.02 -13.04
C THR A 234 1.62 16.96 -13.58
N ARG A 235 1.05 18.14 -13.88
CA ARG A 235 -0.31 18.29 -14.42
C ARG A 235 -0.38 17.78 -15.86
N MET A 236 -1.38 16.96 -16.16
CA MET A 236 -1.50 16.25 -17.44
C MET A 236 -2.51 16.84 -18.43
N ASN A 237 -3.32 17.81 -17.99
CA ASN A 237 -4.35 18.42 -18.81
C ASN A 237 -4.44 19.92 -18.59
N ASP A 238 -5.09 20.60 -19.54
CA ASP A 238 -5.59 21.96 -19.34
C ASP A 238 -6.87 21.94 -18.51
N THR A 239 -7.11 23.04 -17.81
CA THR A 239 -8.17 23.13 -16.81
C THR A 239 -8.62 24.59 -16.64
N PRO A 240 -9.93 24.82 -16.38
CA PRO A 240 -10.44 26.16 -16.06
C PRO A 240 -9.98 26.68 -14.68
N CYS A 241 -9.55 25.80 -13.76
CA CYS A 241 -8.93 26.24 -12.51
C CYS A 241 -7.45 26.59 -12.70
N ARG A 242 -6.95 27.52 -11.89
CA ARG A 242 -5.51 27.78 -11.82
C ARG A 242 -4.87 26.87 -10.80
N ALA A 243 -3.87 26.11 -11.22
CA ALA A 243 -3.05 25.24 -10.39
C ALA A 243 -1.62 25.25 -10.95
N PRO A 244 -0.59 24.96 -10.12
CA PRO A 244 0.77 24.84 -10.60
C PRO A 244 0.89 23.78 -11.71
N LYS A 245 1.93 23.87 -12.55
CA LYS A 245 2.20 22.83 -13.56
C LYS A 245 2.85 21.59 -12.94
N ARG A 246 3.63 21.80 -11.88
CA ARG A 246 4.41 20.76 -11.19
C ARG A 246 4.52 21.08 -9.70
N VAL A 247 4.47 20.06 -8.84
CA VAL A 247 4.69 20.17 -7.39
C VAL A 247 5.65 19.07 -6.94
N GLY A 248 6.66 19.42 -6.15
CA GLY A 248 7.64 18.48 -5.64
C GLY A 248 7.06 17.55 -4.58
N ILE A 249 7.57 16.33 -4.57
CA ILE A 249 7.33 15.32 -3.55
C ILE A 249 8.66 15.16 -2.83
N GLY A 250 8.67 15.38 -1.52
CA GLY A 250 9.87 15.18 -0.71
C GLY A 250 10.37 13.72 -0.74
N PRO A 251 11.53 13.44 -0.10
CA PRO A 251 12.00 12.07 0.07
C PRO A 251 10.92 11.20 0.75
N VAL A 252 10.65 10.01 0.19
CA VAL A 252 9.71 9.03 0.80
C VAL A 252 10.31 7.64 0.71
N LEU A 253 10.56 7.02 1.87
CA LEU A 253 11.12 5.67 1.93
C LEU A 253 10.07 4.61 1.55
N PRO A 254 10.50 3.40 1.14
CA PRO A 254 9.59 2.28 0.94
C PRO A 254 8.70 2.03 2.17
N GLY A 255 7.39 1.92 1.94
CA GLY A 255 6.38 1.75 2.97
C GLY A 255 5.86 3.05 3.60
N GLU A 256 6.55 4.18 3.43
CA GLU A 256 6.13 5.46 3.99
C GLU A 256 5.04 6.14 3.16
N SER A 257 4.20 6.93 3.85
CA SER A 257 3.13 7.71 3.25
C SER A 257 3.44 9.20 3.31
N VAL A 258 3.07 9.93 2.27
CA VAL A 258 3.26 11.37 2.13
C VAL A 258 1.93 12.05 1.80
N ASP A 259 1.69 13.19 2.44
CA ASP A 259 0.59 14.10 2.10
C ASP A 259 1.11 15.15 1.12
N ILE A 260 0.63 15.11 -0.13
CA ILE A 260 1.05 16.04 -1.18
C ILE A 260 -0.05 17.09 -1.35
N THR A 261 0.31 18.35 -1.12
CA THR A 261 -0.63 19.49 -1.18
C THR A 261 -0.41 20.33 -2.42
N VAL A 262 -1.50 20.65 -3.13
CA VAL A 262 -1.54 21.55 -4.28
C VAL A 262 -2.52 22.68 -4.00
N ARG A 263 -2.03 23.92 -4.04
CA ARG A 263 -2.86 25.13 -4.02
C ARG A 263 -3.57 25.29 -5.36
N VAL A 264 -4.89 25.36 -5.33
CA VAL A 264 -5.75 25.54 -6.52
C VAL A 264 -6.62 26.78 -6.34
N ARG A 265 -6.78 27.55 -7.41
CA ARG A 265 -7.79 28.62 -7.49
C ARG A 265 -8.92 28.17 -8.41
N ALA A 266 -10.13 28.14 -7.88
CA ALA A 266 -11.34 27.87 -8.65
C ALA A 266 -11.51 28.87 -9.80
N SER A 267 -12.19 28.42 -10.86
CA SER A 267 -12.64 29.29 -11.95
C SER A 267 -13.53 30.40 -11.41
N ASP A 268 -13.56 31.55 -12.10
CA ASP A 268 -14.50 32.63 -11.82
C ASP A 268 -15.90 32.34 -12.42
N ALA A 269 -15.99 31.36 -13.33
CA ALA A 269 -17.24 30.85 -13.90
C ALA A 269 -17.64 29.50 -13.27
N PRO A 270 -18.94 29.23 -13.08
CA PRO A 270 -19.41 27.95 -12.58
C PRO A 270 -19.12 26.82 -13.57
N GLY A 271 -18.98 25.60 -13.05
CA GLY A 271 -18.73 24.41 -13.87
C GLY A 271 -17.79 23.41 -13.21
N ARG A 272 -17.57 22.27 -13.88
CA ARG A 272 -16.70 21.21 -13.39
C ARG A 272 -15.23 21.54 -13.66
N CYS A 273 -14.39 21.33 -12.67
CA CYS A 273 -12.95 21.45 -12.76
C CYS A 273 -12.28 20.13 -12.40
N LYS A 274 -11.72 19.46 -13.42
CA LYS A 274 -11.01 18.19 -13.28
C LYS A 274 -9.55 18.33 -13.69
N ILE A 275 -8.63 17.96 -12.81
CA ILE A 275 -7.18 18.09 -13.04
C ILE A 275 -6.52 16.75 -12.75
N PHE A 276 -5.78 16.21 -13.71
CA PHE A 276 -5.02 14.97 -13.59
C PHE A 276 -3.54 15.26 -13.32
N TRP A 277 -2.94 14.46 -12.44
CA TRP A 277 -1.55 14.58 -12.01
C TRP A 277 -0.83 13.24 -12.12
N LYS A 278 0.29 13.24 -12.83
CA LYS A 278 1.16 12.08 -13.00
C LYS A 278 2.48 12.30 -12.27
N MET A 279 2.97 11.27 -11.58
CA MET A 279 4.29 11.33 -11.00
C MET A 279 5.35 11.35 -12.10
N THR A 280 6.33 12.24 -11.98
CA THR A 280 7.47 12.38 -12.89
C THR A 280 8.77 12.49 -12.11
N ASP A 281 9.89 12.25 -12.78
CA ASP A 281 11.22 12.60 -12.28
C ASP A 281 11.50 14.11 -12.45
N GLU A 282 12.74 14.52 -12.15
CA GLU A 282 13.26 15.88 -12.30
C GLU A 282 13.13 16.40 -13.74
N ASP A 283 13.46 15.58 -14.73
CA ASP A 283 13.37 15.92 -16.16
C ASP A 283 11.92 16.00 -16.65
N GLY A 284 10.97 15.41 -15.92
CA GLY A 284 9.57 15.35 -16.29
C GLY A 284 9.16 14.10 -17.01
N THR A 285 10.02 13.09 -17.06
CA THR A 285 9.69 11.77 -17.58
C THR A 285 8.60 11.16 -16.70
N PRO A 286 7.49 10.68 -17.27
CA PRO A 286 6.46 9.99 -16.51
C PRO A 286 7.01 8.73 -15.84
N LEU A 287 6.76 8.62 -14.54
CA LEU A 287 7.10 7.46 -13.73
C LEU A 287 5.86 6.61 -13.48
N LEU A 288 6.07 5.37 -13.04
CA LEU A 288 4.98 4.45 -12.69
C LEU A 288 4.00 4.28 -13.85
N ALA A 289 4.49 4.04 -15.08
CA ALA A 289 3.69 4.10 -16.31
C ALA A 289 2.36 3.30 -16.26
N ALA A 290 2.37 2.15 -15.58
CA ALA A 290 1.18 1.31 -15.40
C ALA A 290 0.12 1.89 -14.43
N LYS A 291 0.45 2.93 -13.67
CA LYS A 291 -0.46 3.61 -12.73
C LYS A 291 -1.24 4.72 -13.41
N LYS A 292 -2.53 4.79 -13.12
CA LYS A 292 -3.37 5.93 -13.51
C LYS A 292 -2.89 7.20 -12.79
N PRO A 293 -3.09 8.39 -13.39
CA PRO A 293 -2.92 9.66 -12.69
C PRO A 293 -3.85 9.75 -11.47
N ILE A 294 -3.42 10.44 -10.43
CA ILE A 294 -4.36 10.93 -9.39
C ILE A 294 -5.04 12.19 -9.91
N PHE A 295 -6.15 12.60 -9.31
CA PHE A 295 -6.89 13.76 -9.81
C PHE A 295 -7.57 14.59 -8.73
N LEU A 296 -7.89 15.81 -9.11
CA LEU A 296 -8.86 16.69 -8.47
C LEU A 296 -10.13 16.67 -9.31
N ASP A 297 -11.29 16.56 -8.67
CA ASP A 297 -12.59 16.68 -9.33
C ASP A 297 -13.53 17.51 -8.45
N VAL A 298 -13.80 18.76 -8.85
CA VAL A 298 -14.66 19.68 -8.09
C VAL A 298 -15.68 20.37 -8.98
N THR A 299 -16.79 20.77 -8.39
CA THR A 299 -17.79 21.62 -9.02
C THR A 299 -17.67 23.03 -8.48
N VAL A 300 -17.49 24.00 -9.36
CA VAL A 300 -17.47 25.42 -9.02
C VAL A 300 -18.90 25.97 -9.05
N ALA A 301 -19.34 26.56 -7.93
CA ALA A 301 -20.66 27.18 -7.76
C ALA A 301 -20.57 28.66 -7.34
#